data_AF-A0A9D1I569-F1
#
_entry.id   AF-A0A9D1I569-F1
#
_cell.length_a   1.000
_cell.length_b   1.000
_cell.length_c   1.000
_cell.angle_alpha   90.00
_cell.angle_beta   90.00
_cell.angle_gamma   90.00
#
_symmetry.space_group_name_H-M   'P 1'
#
loop_
_entity.id
_entity.type
_entity.pdbx_description
1 polymer ?
#
loop_
_entity_poly.entity_id
_entity_poly.type
_entity_poly.pdbx_seq_one_letter_code
_entity_poly.pdbx_strand_id
1 'polypeptide(L)' 'MDKSSREYEVCLCRHVKRGQIEDFIKETGTTELKAVCTAMNIGNVCGACREIIDEIIEGYKKS' A
#
# COMPACT_ATOMS: atom_id res chain seq x y z
N MET A 1 -4.50 -14.43 9.60
CA MET A 1 -3.99 -13.99 8.29
C MET A 1 -2.72 -13.21 8.52
N ASP A 2 -1.64 -13.58 7.84
CA ASP A 2 -0.37 -12.89 7.95
C ASP A 2 -0.40 -11.60 7.11
N LYS A 3 -0.49 -10.43 7.77
CA LYS A 3 -0.48 -9.11 7.11
C LYS A 3 0.87 -8.74 6.50
N SER A 4 1.93 -9.50 6.80
CA SER A 4 3.24 -9.33 6.19
C SER A 4 3.38 -10.09 4.88
N SER A 5 2.46 -11.03 4.57
CA SER A 5 2.45 -11.75 3.31
C SER A 5 2.21 -10.82 2.13
N ARG A 6 2.98 -11.01 1.04
CA ARG A 6 2.78 -10.30 -0.23
C ARG A 6 1.40 -10.55 -0.84
N GLU A 7 0.77 -11.67 -0.52
CA GLU A 7 -0.56 -12.05 -0.99
C GLU A 7 -1.70 -11.42 -0.17
N TYR A 8 -1.39 -10.71 0.92
CA TYR A 8 -2.39 -10.05 1.75
C TYR A 8 -3.11 -8.95 0.95
N GLU A 9 -4.43 -9.05 0.78
CA GLU A 9 -5.24 -7.99 0.18
C GLU A 9 -5.36 -6.80 1.14
N VAL A 10 -4.65 -5.72 0.80
CA VAL A 10 -4.63 -4.49 1.58
C VAL A 10 -5.86 -3.64 1.28
N CYS A 11 -6.23 -3.50 0.00
CA CYS A 11 -7.44 -2.77 -0.39
C CYS A 11 -8.50 -3.72 -0.93
N LEU A 12 -9.46 -4.11 -0.08
CA LEU A 12 -10.55 -5.01 -0.47
C LEU A 12 -11.51 -4.42 -1.51
N CYS A 13 -11.66 -3.09 -1.58
CA CYS A 13 -12.51 -2.44 -2.59
C CYS A 13 -11.92 -2.52 -4.01
N ARG A 14 -10.60 -2.70 -4.12
CA ARG A 14 -9.86 -2.69 -5.40
C ARG A 14 -9.06 -3.98 -5.63
N HIS A 15 -9.14 -4.93 -4.70
CA HIS A 15 -8.35 -6.17 -4.66
C HIS A 15 -6.86 -5.96 -4.89
N VAL A 16 -6.29 -4.95 -4.22
CA VAL A 16 -4.85 -4.65 -4.29
C VAL A 16 -4.13 -5.35 -3.14
N LYS A 17 -3.13 -6.14 -3.50
CA LYS A 17 -2.29 -6.92 -2.58
C LYS A 17 -1.09 -6.11 -2.08
N ARG A 18 -0.57 -6.48 -0.89
CA ARG A 18 0.63 -5.89 -0.30
C ARG A 18 1.80 -5.89 -1.28
N GLY A 19 2.04 -7.01 -1.96
CA GLY A 19 3.15 -7.15 -2.90
C GLY A 19 3.12 -6.12 -4.04
N GLN A 20 1.93 -5.72 -4.51
CA GLN A 20 1.79 -4.72 -5.57
C GLN A 20 2.14 -3.31 -5.08
N ILE A 21 1.79 -3.00 -3.83
CA ILE A 21 2.14 -1.72 -3.19
C ILE A 21 3.65 -1.64 -2.96
N GLU A 22 4.25 -2.74 -2.49
CA GLU A 22 5.69 -2.87 -2.29
C GLU A 22 6.49 -2.71 -3.59
N ASP A 23 6.05 -3.34 -4.69
CA ASP A 23 6.67 -3.18 -6.00
C ASP A 23 6.57 -1.73 -6.48
N PHE A 24 5.39 -1.11 -6.36
CA PHE A 24 5.20 0.29 -6.74
C PHE A 24 6.12 1.25 -5.97
N ILE A 25 6.26 1.07 -4.65
CA ILE A 25 7.15 1.91 -3.83
C ILE A 25 8.60 1.72 -4.26
N LYS A 26 9.05 0.49 -4.52
CA LYS A 26 10.41 0.19 -4.97
C LYS A 26 10.71 0.77 -6.36
N GLU A 27 9.77 0.65 -7.29
CA GLU A 27 9.93 1.11 -8.68
C GLU A 27 9.93 2.64 -8.79
N THR A 28 9.10 3.31 -7.99
CA THR A 28 8.87 4.77 -8.12
C THR A 28 9.60 5.62 -7.07
N GLY A 29 10.00 5.02 -5.95
CA GLY A 29 10.48 5.76 -4.78
C GLY A 29 9.39 6.57 -4.07
N THR A 30 8.12 6.37 -4.40
CA THR A 30 7.01 7.14 -3.82
C THR A 30 6.77 6.72 -2.37
N THR A 31 7.08 7.60 -1.42
CA THR A 31 6.95 7.34 0.02
C THR A 31 5.95 8.27 0.73
N GLU A 32 5.06 8.89 -0.04
CA GLU A 32 3.98 9.74 0.45
C GLU A 32 2.63 9.01 0.32
N LEU A 33 1.92 8.80 1.43
CA LEU A 33 0.65 8.06 1.48
C LEU A 33 -0.37 8.55 0.42
N LYS A 34 -0.53 9.87 0.31
CA LYS A 34 -1.44 10.48 -0.68
C LYS A 34 -1.02 10.17 -2.11
N ALA A 35 0.28 10.19 -2.41
CA ALA A 35 0.80 9.92 -3.74
C ALA A 35 0.61 8.44 -4.12
N VAL A 36 0.91 7.51 -3.20
CA VAL A 36 0.66 6.06 -3.40
C VAL A 36 -0.83 5.80 -3.64
N CYS A 37 -1.70 6.33 -2.78
CA CYS A 37 -3.15 6.13 -2.92
C CYS A 37 -3.69 6.67 -4.25
N THR A 38 -3.19 7.82 -4.69
CA THR A 38 -3.60 8.45 -5.96
C THR A 38 -3.12 7.64 -7.15
N ALA A 39 -1.83 7.29 -7.19
CA ALA A 39 -1.22 6.57 -8.31
C ALA A 39 -1.80 5.16 -8.50
N MET A 40 -2.10 4.46 -7.39
CA MET A 40 -2.65 3.09 -7.43
C MET A 40 -4.18 3.06 -7.40
N ASN A 41 -4.86 4.22 -7.37
CA ASN A 41 -6.32 4.32 -7.27
C ASN A 41 -6.93 3.53 -6.09
N ILE A 42 -6.29 3.59 -4.93
CA ILE A 42 -6.68 2.92 -3.68
C ILE A 42 -6.93 3.93 -2.55
N GLY A 43 -7.53 3.48 -1.44
CA GLY A 43 -7.77 4.34 -0.28
C GLY A 43 -8.83 5.43 -0.50
N ASN A 44 -9.53 5.44 -1.63
CA ASN A 44 -10.49 6.47 -2.02
C ASN A 44 -11.96 6.00 -2.05
N VAL A 45 -12.23 4.72 -1.74
CA VAL A 45 -13.60 4.17 -1.62
C VAL A 45 -14.09 4.21 -0.17
N CYS A 46 -13.56 3.33 0.70
CA CYS A 46 -13.90 3.30 2.13
C CYS A 46 -12.81 3.88 3.04
N GLY A 47 -11.58 4.03 2.55
CA GLY A 47 -10.44 4.57 3.31
C GLY A 47 -9.80 3.62 4.32
N ALA A 48 -10.39 2.46 4.63
CA ALA A 48 -9.91 1.55 5.67
C ALA A 48 -8.48 1.01 5.45
N CYS A 49 -8.01 0.94 4.20
CA CYS A 49 -6.68 0.44 3.88
C CYS A 49 -5.54 1.46 4.11
N ARG A 50 -5.84 2.73 4.39
CA ARG A 50 -4.84 3.81 4.47
C ARG A 50 -3.81 3.60 5.57
N GLU A 51 -4.24 3.13 6.75
CA GLU A 51 -3.35 2.83 7.88
C GLU A 51 -2.31 1.76 7.50
N ILE A 52 -2.76 0.68 6.85
CA ILE A 52 -1.87 -0.40 6.41
C ILE A 52 -0.91 0.06 5.30
N ILE A 53 -1.36 0.92 4.38
CA ILE A 53 -0.50 1.50 3.35
C ILE A 53 0.59 2.36 3.98
N ASP A 54 0.24 3.16 5.01
CA ASP A 54 1.19 4.01 5.73
C ASP A 54 2.23 3.16 6.48
N GLU A 55 1.80 2.08 7.15
CA GLU A 55 2.72 1.10 7.77
C GLU A 55 3.70 0.48 6.77
N ILE A 56 3.22 0.12 5.56
CA ILE A 56 4.08 -0.39 4.48
C ILE A 56 5.11 0.67 4.10
N ILE A 57 4.68 1.90 3.83
CA ILE A 57 5.54 3.03 3.44
C ILE A 57 6.63 3.29 4.50
N GLU A 58 6.26 3.33 5.78
CA GLU A 58 7.21 3.56 6.89
C GLU A 58 8.26 2.45 7.00
N GLY A 59 7.93 1.22 6.60
CA GLY A 59 8.90 0.13 6.47
C GLY A 59 9.99 0.42 5.42
N TYR A 60 9.64 1.06 4.31
CA TYR A 60 10.58 1.40 3.23
C TYR A 60 11.41 2.65 3.52
N LYS A 61 10.91 3.60 4.29
CA LYS A 61 11.69 4.80 4.69
C LYS A 61 12.86 4.48 5.63
N LYS A 62 12.77 3.36 6.35
CA LYS A 62 13.79 2.91 7.32
C LYS A 62 14.86 2.00 6.70
N SER A 63 14.75 1.72 5.40
CA SER A 63 15.62 0.79 4.66
C SER A 63 16.77 1.50 3.95
#